data_AF-A0A1I7SBM3-F1
#
_entry.id   AF-A0A1I7SBM3-F1
#
_cell.length_a   1.000
_cell.length_b   1.000
_cell.length_c   1.000
_cell.angle_alpha   90.00
_cell.angle_beta   90.00
_cell.angle_gamma   90.00
#
_symmetry.space_group_name_H-M   'P 1'
#
loop_
_entity.id
_entity.type
_entity.pdbx_description
1 polymer ?
#
loop_
_entity_poly.entity_id
_entity_poly.type
_entity_poly.pdbx_seq_one_letter_code
_entity_poly.pdbx_strand_id
1 'polypeptide(L)' 'MRATIIFSIFLVLILAVSANPTSQPVKGGGLQLPSGDNCDPLRCNRACQDHDYRGGSCSMGRCICF' A
#
# COMPACT_ATOMS: atom_id res chain seq x y z
N MET A 1 6.32 -32.60 -31.51
CA MET A 1 7.21 -32.45 -30.34
C MET A 1 7.58 -31.00 -30.02
N ARG A 2 7.95 -30.16 -31.00
CA ARG A 2 8.28 -28.73 -30.75
C ARG A 2 7.04 -27.84 -30.49
N ALA A 3 5.92 -28.13 -31.16
CA ALA A 3 4.66 -27.40 -30.99
C ALA A 3 4.04 -27.55 -29.59
N THR A 4 4.16 -28.74 -28.97
CA THR A 4 3.68 -28.99 -27.60
C THR A 4 4.52 -28.25 -26.56
N ILE A 5 5.84 -28.14 -26.77
CA ILE A 5 6.73 -27.35 -25.91
C ILE A 5 6.37 -25.86 -25.98
N ILE A 6 6.19 -25.34 -27.20
CA ILE A 6 5.81 -23.94 -27.42
C ILE A 6 4.46 -23.65 -26.75
N PHE A 7 3.44 -24.50 -26.95
CA PHE A 7 2.13 -24.35 -26.33
C PHE A 7 2.20 -24.39 -24.79
N SER A 8 2.99 -25.29 -24.21
CA SER A 8 3.22 -25.33 -22.76
C SER A 8 3.91 -24.07 -22.23
N ILE A 9 4.90 -23.53 -22.95
CA ILE A 9 5.57 -22.27 -22.58
C ILE A 9 4.56 -21.11 -22.58
N PHE A 10 3.74 -21.01 -23.62
CA PHE A 10 2.70 -19.97 -23.70
C PHE A 10 1.67 -20.08 -22.57
N LEU A 11 1.21 -21.30 -22.25
CA LEU A 11 0.29 -21.55 -21.13
C LEU A 11 0.90 -21.11 -19.78
N VAL A 12 2.16 -21.44 -19.52
CA VAL A 12 2.87 -21.07 -18.29
C VAL A 12 3.03 -19.55 -18.17
N LEU A 13 3.36 -18.85 -19.28
CA LEU A 13 3.49 -17.39 -19.29
C LEU A 13 2.15 -16.69 -19.02
N ILE A 14 1.05 -17.18 -19.59
CA ILE A 14 -0.29 -16.64 -19.35
C ILE A 14 -0.71 -16.84 -17.88
N LEU A 15 -0.39 -17.99 -17.28
CA LEU A 15 -0.65 -18.24 -15.85
C LEU A 15 0.23 -17.38 -14.93
N ALA A 16 1.48 -17.12 -15.30
CA ALA A 16 2.38 -16.27 -14.52
C ALA A 16 1.97 -14.79 -14.55
N VAL A 17 1.44 -14.30 -15.67
CA VAL A 17 1.01 -12.90 -15.80
C VAL A 17 -0.27 -12.61 -14.98
N SER A 18 -1.15 -13.60 -14.82
CA SER A 18 -2.38 -13.45 -14.01
C SER A 18 -2.14 -13.60 -12.51
N ALA A 19 -1.07 -14.30 -12.11
CA ALA A 19 -0.69 -14.50 -10.71
C ALA A 19 0.11 -13.33 -10.10
N ASN A 20 0.40 -12.28 -10.87
CA ASN A 20 1.13 -11.12 -10.37
C ASN A 20 0.36 -9.80 -10.44
N PRO A 21 -0.75 -9.65 -9.69
CA PRO A 21 -1.12 -8.33 -9.24
C PRO A 21 -0.14 -7.96 -8.12
N THR A 22 1.06 -7.47 -8.45
CA THR A 22 1.76 -6.57 -7.51
C THR A 22 1.04 -5.22 -7.56
N SER A 23 -0.26 -5.24 -7.23
CA SER A 23 -0.97 -4.13 -6.64
C SER A 23 -0.39 -3.93 -5.25
N GLN A 24 0.89 -3.59 -5.17
CA GLN A 24 1.38 -2.88 -4.00
C GLN A 24 1.18 -1.42 -4.34
N PRO A 25 0.08 -0.79 -3.88
CA PRO A 25 0.11 0.66 -3.75
C PRO A 25 1.39 0.98 -2.99
N VAL A 26 2.17 1.89 -3.56
CA VAL A 26 3.40 2.42 -2.98
C VAL A 26 3.18 2.56 -1.48
N LYS A 27 4.11 2.00 -0.72
CA LYS A 27 4.30 2.14 0.73
C LYS A 27 4.34 3.63 1.13
N GLY A 28 3.23 4.35 1.01
CA GLY A 28 2.92 5.47 1.88
C GLY A 28 2.69 4.79 3.22
N GLY A 29 3.73 4.81 4.07
CA GLY A 29 3.76 3.98 5.26
C GLY A 29 2.42 4.01 5.98
N GLY A 30 1.93 2.83 6.32
CA GLY A 30 0.59 2.66 6.88
C GLY A 30 0.36 3.52 8.12
N LEU A 31 -0.91 3.87 8.30
CA LEU A 31 -1.51 4.12 9.59
C LEU A 31 -1.49 2.80 10.40
N GLN A 32 -0.31 2.39 10.83
CA GLN A 32 -0.16 1.69 12.11
C GLN A 32 0.57 2.71 12.97
N LEU A 33 -0.19 3.55 13.68
CA LEU A 33 0.34 4.20 14.88
C LEU A 33 0.31 3.13 15.96
N PRO A 34 1.43 2.43 16.26
CA PRO A 34 1.57 1.86 17.59
C PRO A 34 1.37 3.04 18.55
N SER A 35 0.48 2.87 19.52
CA SER A 35 0.16 3.89 20.52
C SER A 35 1.33 4.07 21.50
N GLY A 36 2.50 4.45 20.98
CA GLY A 36 3.76 4.57 21.70
C GLY A 36 4.70 5.53 20.98
N ASP A 37 4.66 6.78 21.42
CA ASP A 37 5.76 7.75 21.45
C ASP A 37 6.25 8.43 20.16
N ASN A 38 5.89 8.01 18.95
CA ASN A 38 6.35 8.68 17.72
C ASN A 38 5.21 9.01 16.75
N CYS A 39 4.40 10.01 17.10
CA CYS A 39 3.45 10.60 16.16
C CYS A 39 4.20 11.56 15.23
N ASP A 40 4.34 11.19 13.95
CA ASP A 40 4.91 12.06 12.93
C ASP A 40 3.83 13.03 12.40
N PRO A 41 4.00 14.36 12.60
CA PRO A 41 2.97 15.34 12.26
C PRO A 41 2.72 15.41 10.74
N LEU A 42 3.73 15.16 9.91
CA LEU A 42 3.61 15.23 8.46
C LEU A 42 2.78 14.06 7.91
N ARG A 43 3.03 12.85 8.42
CA ARG A 43 2.27 11.64 8.07
C ARG A 43 0.87 11.68 8.65
N CYS A 44 0.70 12.19 9.87
CA CYS A 44 -0.62 12.42 10.46
C CYS A 44 -1.45 13.38 9.59
N ASN A 45 -0.88 14.53 9.22
CA ASN A 45 -1.57 15.51 8.40
C ASN A 45 -1.95 14.95 7.01
N ARG A 46 -1.02 14.25 6.35
CA ARG A 46 -1.29 13.63 5.04
C ARG A 46 -2.37 12.56 5.12
N ALA A 47 -2.32 11.68 6.12
CA ALA A 47 -3.32 10.63 6.31
C ALA A 47 -4.72 11.21 6.56
N CYS A 48 -4.83 12.29 7.35
CA CYS A 48 -6.12 12.98 7.53
C CYS A 48 -6.63 13.60 6.22
N GLN A 49 -5.74 14.21 5.42
CA GLN A 49 -6.11 14.76 4.10
C GLN A 49 -6.57 13.68 3.12
N ASP A 50 -5.97 12.48 3.16
CA ASP A 50 -6.40 11.32 2.36
C ASP A 50 -7.81 10.81 2.75
N HIS A 51 -8.33 11.24 3.92
CA HIS A 51 -9.66 10.91 4.44
C HIS A 51 -10.63 12.11 4.44
N ASP A 52 -10.43 13.09 3.54
CA ASP A 52 -11.28 14.27 3.38
C ASP A 52 -11.32 15.25 4.57
N TYR A 53 -10.38 15.13 5.52
CA TYR A 53 -10.18 16.15 6.56
C TYR A 53 -9.31 17.29 6.04
N ARG A 54 -9.41 18.49 6.65
CA ARG A 54 -8.53 19.61 6.28
C ARG A 54 -7.08 19.35 6.66
N GLY A 55 -6.89 18.61 7.75
CA GLY A 55 -5.56 18.22 8.19
C GLY A 55 -5.59 17.36 9.45
N GLY A 56 -4.40 17.14 9.98
CA GLY A 56 -4.20 16.36 11.19
C GLY A 56 -3.04 16.89 12.01
N SER A 57 -3.12 16.73 13.33
CA SER A 57 -2.05 17.08 14.25
C SER A 57 -1.82 15.98 15.29
N CYS A 58 -0.58 15.91 15.76
CA CYS A 58 -0.18 14.98 16.81
C CYS A 58 -0.47 15.58 18.19
N SER A 59 -1.32 14.91 18.98
CA SER A 59 -1.64 15.27 20.35
C SER A 59 -1.47 14.06 21.27
N MET A 60 -0.61 14.17 22.27
CA MET A 60 -0.30 13.09 23.23
C MET A 60 0.04 11.75 22.53
N GLY A 61 0.87 11.79 21.49
CA GLY A 61 1.25 10.60 20.72
C GLY A 61 0.15 10.02 19.83
N ARG A 62 -1.00 10.70 19.69
CA ARG A 62 -2.12 10.30 18.84
C ARG A 62 -2.32 11.30 17.71
N CYS A 63 -2.63 10.80 16.52
CA CYS A 63 -3.02 11.64 15.40
C CYS A 63 -4.50 12.03 15.53
N ILE A 64 -4.80 13.33 15.49
CA ILE A 64 -6.13 13.91 15.59
C ILE A 64 -6.41 14.67 14.29
N CYS A 65 -7.47 14.28 13.56
CA CYS A 65 -7.89 14.96 12.33
C CYS A 65 -8.90 16.08 12.61
N PHE A 66 -8.91 17.13 11.78
CA PHE A 66 -9.81 18.29 11.87
C PHE A 66 -10.18 18.87 10.49
#